data_AF-F5LG59-F1
#
_entry.id   AF-F5LG59-F1
#
_cell.length_a   1.000
_cell.length_b   1.000
_cell.length_c   1.000
_cell.angle_alpha   90.00
_cell.angle_beta   90.00
_cell.angle_gamma   90.00
#
_symmetry.space_group_name_H-M   'P 1'
#
loop_
_entity.id
_entity.type
_entity.pdbx_description
1 polymer ?
#
loop_
_entity_poly.entity_id
_entity_poly.type
_entity_poly.pdbx_seq_one_letter_code
_entity_poly.pdbx_strand_id
1 'polypeptide(L)' 'MQAFQDWNQKVKKTFNATSNEVVLTVTEAGNLLGLSKDQMKTYVDKSTLTKVPIMRSVHRYLLLKKEIDELLER' A
#
# COMPACT_ATOMS: atom_id res chain seq x y z
N MET A 1 10.94 -19.45 -16.48
CA MET A 1 9.97 -18.58 -15.77
C MET A 1 10.63 -17.23 -15.53
N GLN A 2 10.32 -16.19 -16.31
CA GLN A 2 10.61 -14.83 -15.87
C GLN A 2 9.73 -14.60 -14.65
N ALA A 3 10.35 -14.55 -13.46
CA ALA A 3 9.65 -14.17 -12.25
C ALA A 3 9.09 -12.76 -12.51
N PHE A 4 7.79 -12.66 -12.73
CA PHE A 4 7.08 -11.40 -12.82
C PHE A 4 7.29 -10.71 -11.46
N GLN A 5 8.34 -9.89 -11.36
CA GLN A 5 8.56 -9.12 -10.16
C GLN A 5 7.40 -8.15 -10.07
N ASP A 6 6.56 -8.34 -9.05
CA ASP A 6 5.47 -7.45 -8.74
C ASP A 6 6.07 -6.05 -8.60
N TRP A 7 5.80 -5.19 -9.58
CA TRP A 7 6.41 -3.87 -9.69
C TRP A 7 6.13 -3.03 -8.44
N ASN A 8 5.02 -3.31 -7.75
CA ASN A 8 4.69 -2.65 -6.49
C ASN A 8 5.69 -3.02 -5.40
N GLN A 9 6.18 -4.27 -5.37
CA GLN A 9 7.22 -4.69 -4.43
C GLN A 9 8.57 -4.04 -4.73
N LYS A 10 8.93 -3.88 -6.01
CA LYS A 10 10.17 -3.18 -6.38
C LYS A 10 10.13 -1.72 -5.93
N VAL A 11 9.04 -1.01 -6.20
CA VAL A 11 8.88 0.40 -5.81
C VAL A 11 8.78 0.56 -4.30
N LYS A 12 8.04 -0.33 -3.61
CA LYS A 12 8.02 -0.40 -2.14
C LYS A 12 9.43 -0.53 -1.56
N LYS A 13 10.25 -1.44 -2.11
CA LYS A 13 11.62 -1.67 -1.63
C LYS A 13 12.49 -0.42 -1.80
N THR A 14 12.39 0.26 -2.94
CA THR A 14 13.11 1.51 -3.19
C THR A 14 12.64 2.64 -2.27
N PHE A 15 11.33 2.79 -2.09
CA PHE A 15 10.75 3.81 -1.22
C PHE A 15 11.16 3.60 0.24
N ASN A 16 11.01 2.39 0.77
CA ASN A 16 11.40 2.06 2.15
C ASN A 16 12.91 2.18 2.41
N ALA A 17 13.74 2.12 1.36
CA ALA A 17 15.18 2.30 1.49
C ALA A 17 15.62 3.77 1.43
N THR A 18 14.77 4.68 0.93
CA THR A 18 15.11 6.09 0.68
C THR A 18 14.28 7.06 1.51
N SER A 19 13.11 6.65 1.98
CA SER A 19 12.22 7.42 2.83
C SER A 19 12.30 6.93 4.28
N ASN A 20 12.09 7.84 5.23
CA ASN A 20 11.90 7.48 6.63
C ASN A 20 10.53 6.83 6.89
N GLU A 21 9.62 6.91 5.92
CA GLU A 21 8.30 6.34 6.02
C GLU A 21 8.23 4.96 5.35
N VAL A 22 7.55 4.03 6.04
CA VAL A 22 7.34 2.67 5.54
C VAL A 22 6.01 2.60 4.79
N VAL A 23 6.03 2.07 3.57
CA VAL A 23 4.83 1.86 2.75
C VAL A 23 4.49 0.39 2.59
N LEU A 24 3.19 0.12 2.40
CA LEU A 24 2.59 -1.18 2.16
C LEU A 24 1.85 -1.19 0.83
N THR A 25 1.79 -2.36 0.20
CA THR A 25 0.86 -2.59 -0.91
C THR A 25 -0.57 -2.68 -0.39
N VAL A 26 -1.55 -2.42 -1.26
CA VAL A 26 -2.98 -2.55 -0.92
C VAL A 26 -3.32 -3.95 -0.38
N THR A 27 -2.69 -5.00 -0.92
CA THR A 27 -2.90 -6.37 -0.43
C THR A 27 -2.35 -6.54 0.99
N GLU A 28 -1.14 -6.03 1.27
CA GLU A 28 -0.54 -6.14 2.61
C GLU A 28 -1.35 -5.36 3.65
N ALA A 29 -1.75 -4.13 3.32
CA ALA A 29 -2.58 -3.31 4.19
C ALA A 29 -3.96 -3.95 4.43
N GLY A 30 -4.56 -4.51 3.38
CA GLY A 30 -5.81 -5.28 3.50
C GLY A 30 -5.64 -6.47 4.44
N ASN A 31 -4.59 -7.26 4.27
CA ASN A 31 -4.31 -8.41 5.15
C ASN A 31 -4.15 -8.00 6.62
N LEU A 32 -3.53 -6.84 6.91
CA LEU A 32 -3.40 -6.33 8.27
C LEU A 32 -4.76 -5.94 8.89
N LEU A 33 -5.66 -5.38 8.08
CA LEU A 33 -7.01 -4.97 8.50
C LEU A 33 -8.04 -6.11 8.40
N GLY A 34 -7.64 -7.32 8.00
CA GLY A 34 -8.56 -8.43 7.75
C GLY A 34 -9.46 -8.24 6.53
N LEU A 35 -9.09 -7.36 5.61
CA LEU A 35 -9.81 -7.03 4.38
C LEU A 35 -9.19 -7.71 3.17
N SER A 36 -10.04 -8.19 2.25
CA SER A 36 -9.59 -8.58 0.92
C SER A 36 -9.07 -7.37 0.13
N LYS A 37 -8.29 -7.62 -0.93
CA LYS A 37 -7.71 -6.56 -1.76
C LYS A 37 -8.74 -5.57 -2.30
N ASP A 38 -9.89 -6.05 -2.78
CA ASP A 38 -10.92 -5.18 -3.35
C ASP A 38 -11.75 -4.45 -2.28
N GLN A 39 -11.95 -5.07 -1.12
CA GLN A 39 -12.48 -4.37 0.06
C GLN A 39 -11.53 -3.27 0.51
N MET A 40 -10.21 -3.54 0.52
CA MET A 40 -9.21 -2.54 0.88
C MET A 40 -9.20 -1.37 -0.11
N LYS A 41 -9.25 -1.62 -1.42
CA LYS A 41 -9.39 -0.52 -2.40
C LYS A 41 -10.61 0.35 -2.13
N THR A 42 -11.76 -0.30 -1.91
CA THR A 42 -13.02 0.40 -1.60
C THR A 42 -12.91 1.19 -0.31
N TYR A 43 -12.21 0.64 0.69
CA TYR A 43 -11.93 1.32 1.95
C TYR A 43 -11.07 2.57 1.73
N VAL A 44 -9.97 2.46 0.99
CA VAL A 44 -9.06 3.58 0.68
C VAL A 44 -9.77 4.66 -0.15
N ASP A 45 -10.69 4.29 -1.04
CA ASP A 45 -11.48 5.27 -1.78
C ASP A 45 -12.50 6.02 -0.92
N LYS A 46 -12.91 5.43 0.21
CA LYS A 46 -13.82 6.05 1.18
C LYS A 46 -13.11 6.70 2.37
N SER A 47 -11.83 6.41 2.57
CA SER A 47 -11.03 6.92 3.68
C SER A 47 -10.10 8.05 3.24
N THR A 48 -9.53 8.75 4.21
CA THR A 48 -8.54 9.81 3.99
C THR A 48 -7.11 9.28 4.01
N LEU A 49 -6.91 7.97 3.76
CA LEU A 49 -5.58 7.36 3.74
C LEU A 49 -4.73 7.94 2.61
N THR A 50 -3.45 8.13 2.91
CA THR A 50 -2.48 8.69 1.97
C THR A 50 -2.14 7.65 0.89
N LYS A 51 -2.57 7.93 -0.34
CA LYS A 51 -2.23 7.14 -1.54
C LYS A 51 -0.88 7.61 -2.08
N VAL A 52 0.19 6.86 -1.81
CA VAL A 52 1.52 7.12 -2.39
C VAL A 52 1.53 6.60 -3.84
N PRO A 53 1.50 7.47 -4.86
CA PRO A 53 1.36 7.03 -6.24
C PRO A 53 2.58 6.24 -6.69
N ILE A 54 2.34 5.09 -7.33
CA ILE A 54 3.39 4.32 -7.99
C ILE A 54 3.35 4.70 -9.47
N MET A 55 4.28 5.56 -9.90
CA MET A 55 4.40 5.99 -11.30
C MET A 55 3.19 6.85 -11.76
N ARG A 56 3.05 7.11 -13.06
CA ARG A 56 1.93 7.89 -13.63
C ARG A 56 0.58 7.14 -13.65
N SER A 57 0.45 6.03 -12.93
CA SER A 57 -0.76 5.22 -12.92
C SER A 57 -1.65 5.54 -11.72
N VAL A 58 -2.85 6.05 -11.97
CA VAL A 58 -3.85 6.35 -10.92
C VAL A 58 -4.35 5.11 -10.17
N HIS A 59 -4.26 3.93 -10.78
CA HIS A 59 -4.75 2.67 -10.19
C HIS A 59 -3.71 1.94 -9.34
N ARG A 60 -2.44 2.38 -9.35
CA ARG A 60 -1.37 1.74 -8.57
C ARG A 60 -0.82 2.74 -7.56
N TYR A 61 -1.03 2.43 -6.30
CA TYR A 61 -0.55 3.22 -5.17
C TYR A 61 -0.12 2.29 -4.04
N LEU A 62 0.73 2.81 -3.17
CA LEU A 62 1.06 2.25 -1.88
C LEU A 62 0.35 3.05 -0.78
N LEU A 63 0.28 2.47 0.40
CA LEU A 63 -0.33 3.07 1.59
C LEU A 63 0.73 3.21 2.67
N LEU A 64 0.65 4.26 3.47
CA LEU A 64 1.57 4.44 4.60
C LEU A 64 1.26 3.40 5.67
N LYS A 65 2.27 2.62 6.08
CA LYS A 65 2.13 1.63 7.16
C LYS A 65 1.64 2.30 8.44
N LYS A 66 2.19 3.47 8.75
CA LYS A 66 1.85 4.22 9.97
C LYS A 66 0.36 4.51 10.07
N GLU A 67 -0.29 4.95 9.00
CA GLU A 67 -1.73 5.21 9.00
C GLU A 67 -2.55 3.92 9.19
N ILE A 68 -2.07 2.79 8.66
CA ILE A 68 -2.72 1.48 8.87
C ILE A 68 -2.55 1.01 10.32
N ASP A 69 -1.37 1.21 10.91
CA ASP A 69 -1.13 0.90 12.32
C ASP A 69 -2.02 1.77 13.22
N GLU A 70 -2.12 3.08 12.94
CA GLU A 70 -3.01 4.01 13.66
C GLU A 70 -4.49 3.60 13.57
N LEU A 71 -4.92 2.95 12.47
CA LEU A 71 -6.27 2.39 12.37
C LEU A 71 -6.46 1.12 13.20
N LEU A 72 -5.41 0.34 13.43
CA LEU A 72 -5.45 -0.87 14.25
C LEU A 72 -5.38 -0.57 15.75
N GLU A 73 -4.78 0.53 16.14
CA GLU A 73 -4.67 0.98 17.54
C GLU A 73 -5.92 1.74 18.04
N ARG A 74 -6.91 1.99 17.18
CA ARG A 74 -8.20 2.60 17.53
C ARG A 74 -9.25 1.55 17.86
#